data_AF-A0A3E0QFC5-F1
#
_entry.id   AF-A0A3E0QFC5-F1
#
_cell.length_a   1.000
_cell.length_b   1.000
_cell.length_c   1.000
_cell.angle_alpha   90.00
_cell.angle_beta   90.00
_cell.angle_gamma   90.00
#
_symmetry.space_group_name_H-M   'P 1'
#
loop_
_entity.id
_entity.type
_entity.pdbx_description
1 polymer ?
#
loop_
_entity_poly.entity_id
_entity_poly.type
_entity_poly.pdbx_seq_one_letter_code
_entity_poly.pdbx_strand_id
1 'polypeptide(L)' 'MIKENTKAPDFALPSTNGENQKLKDLLGKYVVIYFYPKNDTPGCTI' A
#
# COMPACT_ATOMS: atom_id res chain seq x y z
N MET A 1 -6.90 -14.79 1.09
CA MET A 1 -5.48 -15.22 1.04
C MET A 1 -4.93 -14.87 -0.33
N ILE A 2 -3.80 -14.15 -0.37
CA ILE A 2 -3.08 -13.87 -1.63
C ILE A 2 -2.25 -15.10 -1.99
N LYS A 3 -2.13 -15.43 -3.28
CA LYS A 3 -1.28 -16.53 -3.77
C LYS A 3 -0.27 -15.99 -4.77
N GLU A 4 0.92 -16.56 -4.76
CA GLU A 4 1.96 -16.25 -5.75
C GLU A 4 1.44 -16.46 -7.19
N ASN A 5 1.97 -15.65 -8.12
CA ASN A 5 1.60 -15.65 -9.54
C ASN A 5 0.11 -15.42 -9.83
N THR A 6 -0.62 -14.81 -8.90
CA THR A 6 -2.00 -14.34 -9.13
C THR A 6 -2.03 -12.84 -9.33
N LYS A 7 -3.03 -12.35 -10.07
CA LYS A 7 -3.22 -10.91 -10.25
C LYS A 7 -3.50 -10.28 -8.88
N ALA A 8 -2.75 -9.25 -8.54
CA ALA A 8 -3.00 -8.47 -7.32
C ALA A 8 -4.43 -7.92 -7.34
N PRO A 9 -5.18 -7.98 -6.21
CA PRO A 9 -6.50 -7.37 -6.12
C PRO A 9 -6.44 -5.88 -6.39
N ASP A 10 -7.45 -5.33 -7.06
CA ASP A 10 -7.57 -3.88 -7.18
C ASP A 10 -8.00 -3.28 -5.84
N PHE A 11 -7.45 -2.11 -5.52
CA PHE A 11 -7.80 -1.36 -4.33
C PHE A 11 -7.58 0.14 -4.54
N ALA A 12 -8.31 0.92 -3.75
CA ALA A 12 -8.12 2.35 -3.62
C ALA A 12 -7.99 2.67 -2.13
N LEU A 13 -6.90 3.32 -1.73
CA LEU A 13 -6.64 3.70 -0.35
C LEU A 13 -6.38 5.20 -0.25
N PRO A 14 -6.83 5.86 0.83
CA PRO A 14 -6.49 7.25 1.08
C PRO A 14 -4.98 7.38 1.29
N SER A 15 -4.40 8.40 0.66
CA SER A 15 -2.98 8.75 0.79
C SER A 15 -2.82 10.04 1.60
N THR A 16 -1.59 10.28 2.07
CA THR A 16 -1.24 11.45 2.90
C THR A 16 -1.37 12.79 2.17
N ASN A 17 -1.43 12.77 0.83
CA ASN A 17 -1.67 13.94 0.00
C ASN A 17 -3.17 14.29 -0.17
N GLY A 18 -4.07 13.57 0.51
CA GLY A 18 -5.52 13.82 0.46
C GLY A 18 -6.22 13.23 -0.76
N GLU A 19 -5.50 12.51 -1.63
CA GLU A 19 -6.06 11.81 -2.77
C GLU A 19 -6.11 10.30 -2.51
N ASN A 20 -6.98 9.60 -3.22
CA ASN A 20 -6.97 8.13 -3.20
C ASN A 20 -5.91 7.61 -4.19
N GLN A 21 -5.00 6.78 -3.69
CA GLN A 21 -4.08 6.01 -4.51
C GLN A 21 -4.75 4.72 -4.95
N LYS A 22 -4.73 4.43 -6.26
CA LYS A 22 -5.31 3.21 -6.84
C LYS A 22 -4.21 2.37 -7.45
N LEU A 23 -4.24 1.06 -7.21
CA LEU A 23 -3.21 0.15 -7.75
C LEU A 23 -3.16 0.22 -9.28
N LYS A 24 -4.31 0.32 -9.94
CA LYS A 24 -4.42 0.41 -11.41
C LYS A 24 -3.71 1.63 -12.02
N ASP A 25 -3.54 2.72 -11.26
CA ASP A 25 -2.90 3.94 -11.77
C ASP A 25 -1.37 3.78 -11.85
N LEU A 26 -0.82 2.70 -11.27
CA LEU A 26 0.60 2.35 -11.24
C LEU A 26 0.98 1.26 -12.27
N LEU A 27 0.07 0.87 -13.16
CA LEU A 27 0.34 -0.14 -14.19
C LEU A 27 1.56 0.25 -15.05
N GLY A 28 2.36 -0.75 -15.43
CA GLY A 28 3.61 -0.56 -16.18
C GLY A 28 4.84 -0.28 -15.32
N LYS A 29 4.69 -0.22 -13.99
CA LYS A 29 5.79 -0.08 -13.02
C LYS A 29 5.91 -1.34 -12.15
N TYR A 30 7.11 -1.60 -11.66
CA TYR A 30 7.28 -2.54 -10.54
C TYR A 30 6.80 -1.87 -9.25
N VAL A 31 5.91 -2.53 -8.52
CA VAL A 31 5.29 -2.00 -7.30
C VAL A 31 5.49 -2.99 -6.17
N VAL A 32 5.95 -2.50 -5.01
CA VAL A 32 6.03 -3.26 -3.76
C VAL A 32 4.97 -2.71 -2.81
N ILE A 33 4.12 -3.60 -2.29
CA ILE A 33 3.12 -3.26 -1.29
C ILE A 33 3.59 -3.80 0.06
N TYR A 34 3.70 -2.92 1.04
CA TYR A 34 4.15 -3.26 2.37
C TYR A 34 3.09 -2.84 3.39
N PHE A 35 2.72 -3.76 4.28
CA PHE A 35 1.79 -3.53 5.38
C PHE A 35 2.55 -3.55 6.69
N TYR A 36 2.25 -2.61 7.58
CA TYR A 36 2.77 -2.58 8.93
C TYR A 36 1.64 -2.23 9.90
N PRO A 37 1.67 -2.70 11.16
CA PRO A 37 0.50 -2.70 12.03
C PRO A 37 0.02 -1.31 12.46
N LYS A 38 0.96 -0.37 12.65
CA LYS A 38 0.64 0.97 13.14
C LYS A 38 1.77 1.96 12.84
N ASN A 39 1.40 3.18 12.48
CA ASN A 39 2.28 4.36 12.58
C ASN A 39 2.41 4.85 14.03
N ASP A 40 3.37 5.74 14.28
CA ASP A 40 3.44 6.55 15.51
C ASP A 40 3.38 5.73 16.81
N THR A 41 4.18 4.66 16.88
CA THR A 41 4.35 3.89 18.11
C THR A 41 5.42 4.56 18.99
N PRO A 42 5.32 4.47 20.34
CA PRO A 42 6.21 5.18 21.28
C PRO A 42 7.71 4.81 21.21
N GLY A 43 8.10 3.92 20.29
CA GLY A 43 9.50 3.56 20.05
C GLY A 43 10.23 4.48 19.07
N CYS A 44 9.56 5.48 18.49
CA CYS A 44 10.11 6.39 17.48
C CYS A 44 10.30 7.85 17.96
N THR A 45 10.29 8.12 19.27
CA THR A 45 10.54 9.47 19.78
C THR A 45 11.47 9.36 20.99
N ILE A 46 12.73 9.75 20.78
CA ILE A 46 13.66 10.10 21.88
C ILE A 46 13.41 11.57 22.20
#